data_AF-A0A2R6M1J3-F1
#
_entry.id   AF-A0A2R6M1J3-F1
#
_cell.length_a   1.000
_cell.length_b   1.000
_cell.length_c   1.000
_cell.angle_alpha   90.00
_cell.angle_beta   90.00
_cell.angle_gamma   90.00
#
_symmetry.space_group_name_H-M   'P 1'
#
loop_
_entity.id
_entity.type
_entity.pdbx_description
1 polymer ?
#
loop_
_entity_poly.entity_id
_entity_poly.type
_entity_poly.pdbx_seq_one_letter_code
_entity_poly.pdbx_strand_id
1 'polypeptide(L)' 'MSETETFDTRAESPQLIVVCGLPGVGKTTVAEAIAERVDGRLLRTDVIRKEIISDPDYTAEESRMVYGELFERARQTV' A
#
# COMPACT_ATOMS: atom_id res chain seq x y z
N MET A 1 4.07 -33.11 -7.33
CA MET A 1 5.30 -32.58 -7.94
C MET A 1 5.10 -31.07 -8.02
N SER A 2 6.05 -30.34 -7.46
CA SER A 2 5.99 -28.91 -7.18
C SER A 2 6.40 -28.15 -8.43
N GLU A 3 5.51 -27.35 -9.00
CA GLU A 3 5.91 -26.29 -9.93
C GLU A 3 5.96 -25.00 -9.12
N THR A 4 7.13 -24.72 -8.56
CA THR A 4 7.43 -23.41 -8.01
C THR A 4 7.89 -22.55 -9.18
N GLU A 5 6.95 -21.81 -9.77
CA GLU A 5 7.27 -20.79 -10.77
C GLU A 5 8.23 -19.77 -10.14
N THR A 6 9.46 -19.75 -10.66
CA THR A 6 10.48 -18.80 -10.26
C THR A 6 10.14 -17.47 -10.91
N PHE A 7 9.62 -16.53 -10.11
CA PHE A 7 9.40 -15.16 -10.56
C PHE A 7 10.74 -14.52 -10.95
N ASP A 8 10.87 -14.15 -12.22
CA ASP A 8 11.99 -13.37 -12.72
C ASP A 8 11.96 -11.97 -12.07
N THR A 9 12.92 -11.70 -11.19
CA THR A 9 13.01 -10.48 -10.37
C THR A 9 13.66 -9.29 -11.09
N ARG A 10 13.84 -9.34 -12.42
CA ARG A 10 14.45 -8.24 -13.19
C ARG A 10 13.43 -7.42 -13.97
N ALA A 11 12.18 -7.41 -13.53
CA ALA A 11 11.23 -6.48 -14.10
C ALA A 11 11.67 -5.04 -13.76
N GLU A 12 11.98 -4.26 -14.80
CA GLU A 12 12.08 -2.79 -14.74
C GLU A 12 10.69 -2.17 -14.52
N SER A 13 9.94 -2.73 -13.58
CA SER A 13 8.63 -2.29 -13.18
C SER A 13 8.71 -1.87 -11.71
N PRO A 14 7.99 -0.81 -11.34
CA PRO A 14 7.98 -0.29 -9.98
C PRO A 14 7.63 -1.38 -8.97
N GLN A 15 8.44 -1.48 -7.92
CA GLN A 15 8.19 -2.42 -6.83
C GLN A 15 7.10 -1.84 -5.91
N LEU A 16 5.89 -2.39 -5.97
CA LEU A 16 4.84 -2.09 -5.00
C LEU A 16 4.87 -3.13 -3.87
N ILE A 17 5.06 -2.66 -2.64
CA ILE A 17 5.00 -3.50 -1.44
C ILE A 17 3.71 -3.20 -0.67
N VAL A 18 2.90 -4.24 -0.44
CA VAL A 18 1.62 -4.12 0.26
C VAL A 18 1.69 -4.83 1.60
N VAL A 19 1.44 -4.10 2.70
CA VAL A 19 1.44 -4.63 4.06
C VAL A 19 0.00 -4.77 4.58
N CYS A 20 -0.45 -6.02 4.77
CA CYS A 20 -1.80 -6.37 5.21
C CYS A 20 -1.79 -7.10 6.57
N GLY A 21 -2.93 -7.08 7.28
CA GLY A 21 -3.08 -7.72 8.58
C GLY A 21 -4.13 -7.07 9.48
N LEU A 22 -4.51 -7.77 10.55
CA LEU A 22 -5.50 -7.29 11.52
C LEU A 22 -5.06 -5.99 12.22
N PRO A 23 -5.98 -5.22 12.81
CA PRO A 23 -5.62 -4.08 13.66
C PRO A 23 -4.67 -4.53 14.79
N GLY A 24 -3.66 -3.71 15.11
CA GLY A 24 -2.72 -3.98 16.21
C GLY A 24 -1.53 -4.89 15.89
N VAL A 25 -1.47 -5.57 14.73
CA VAL A 25 -0.37 -6.52 14.40
C VAL A 25 0.95 -5.87 13.96
N GLY A 26 1.06 -4.54 14.01
CA GLY A 26 2.30 -3.83 13.66
C GLY A 26 2.51 -3.51 12.18
N LYS A 27 1.46 -3.48 11.35
CA LYS A 27 1.55 -3.14 9.91
C LYS A 27 2.33 -1.85 9.64
N THR A 28 2.01 -0.78 10.38
CA THR A 28 2.66 0.53 10.21
C THR A 28 4.15 0.43 10.51
N THR A 29 4.52 -0.21 11.61
CA THR A 29 5.92 -0.45 11.99
C THR A 29 6.69 -1.22 10.92
N VAL A 30 6.08 -2.28 10.35
CA VAL A 30 6.70 -3.06 9.27
C VAL A 30 6.79 -2.23 7.99
N ALA A 31 5.77 -1.46 7.64
CA ALA A 31 5.75 -0.65 6.43
C ALA A 31 6.80 0.48 6.47
N GLU A 32 6.95 1.15 7.61
CA GLU A 32 8.01 2.15 7.84
C GLU A 32 9.40 1.52 7.70
N ALA A 33 9.62 0.39 8.39
CA ALA A 33 10.86 -0.37 8.32
C ALA A 33 11.22 -0.84 6.89
N ILE A 34 10.22 -1.24 6.10
CA ILE A 34 10.42 -1.60 4.70
C ILE A 34 10.79 -0.37 3.88
N ALA A 35 10.02 0.72 3.99
CA ALA A 35 10.23 1.95 3.24
C ALA A 35 11.66 2.49 3.44
N GLU A 36 12.15 2.51 4.68
CA GLU A 36 13.54 2.91 4.99
C GLU A 36 14.60 2.03 4.33
N ARG A 37 14.35 0.71 4.23
CA ARG A 37 15.33 -0.25 3.68
C ARG A 37 15.42 -0.23 2.16
N VAL A 38 14.32 0.14 1.50
CA VAL A 38 14.23 0.13 0.03
C VAL A 38 14.26 1.54 -0.58
N ASP A 39 14.48 2.57 0.24
CA ASP A 39 14.32 3.99 -0.15
C ASP A 39 12.96 4.26 -0.82
N GLY A 40 11.92 3.68 -0.23
CA GLY A 40 10.56 3.67 -0.79
C GLY A 40 9.67 4.76 -0.20
N ARG A 41 8.71 5.24 -1.00
CA ARG A 41 7.65 6.12 -0.52
C ARG A 41 6.59 5.32 0.24
N LEU A 42 6.32 5.69 1.49
CA LEU A 42 5.25 5.10 2.29
C LEU A 42 3.89 5.76 1.96
N LEU A 43 2.92 4.95 1.51
CA LEU A 43 1.53 5.37 1.32
C LEU A 43 0.61 4.65 2.31
N ARG A 44 -0.28 5.40 2.96
CA ARG A 44 -1.12 4.93 4.06
C ARG A 44 -2.59 5.29 3.85
N THR A 45 -3.47 4.29 3.86
CA THR A 45 -4.91 4.48 3.64
C THR A 45 -5.57 5.29 4.74
N ASP A 46 -5.08 5.22 5.99
CA ASP A 46 -5.62 5.99 7.11
C ASP A 46 -5.28 7.48 7.02
N VAL A 47 -4.11 7.82 6.47
CA VAL A 47 -3.70 9.20 6.20
C VAL A 47 -4.51 9.74 5.02
N ILE A 48 -4.53 9.02 3.90
CA ILE A 48 -5.29 9.43 2.70
C ILE A 48 -6.76 9.63 3.03
N ARG A 49 -7.38 8.72 3.79
CA ARG A 49 -8.79 8.84 4.21
C ARG A 49 -9.08 10.18 4.89
N LYS A 50 -8.21 10.62 5.81
CA LYS A 50 -8.37 11.89 6.53
C LYS A 50 -8.13 13.11 5.65
N GLU A 51 -7.36 12.97 4.58
CA GLU A 51 -7.12 14.07 3.62
C GLU A 51 -8.31 14.27 2.68
N ILE A 52 -8.95 13.18 2.23
CA ILE A 52 -10.00 13.25 1.21
C ILE A 52 -11.43 13.20 1.78
N ILE A 53 -11.61 12.73 3.03
CA ILE A 53 -12.91 12.64 3.70
C ILE A 53 -12.80 13.28 5.09
N SER A 54 -13.59 14.33 5.32
CA SER A 54 -13.55 15.08 6.59
C SER A 54 -14.18 14.33 7.77
N ASP A 55 -15.22 13.54 7.52
CA ASP A 55 -15.92 12.73 8.53
C ASP A 55 -16.25 11.34 7.94
N PRO A 56 -15.41 10.32 8.17
CA PRO A 56 -15.50 9.04 7.47
C PRO A 56 -16.46 8.04 8.15
N ASP A 57 -17.45 7.56 7.40
CA ASP A 57 -18.40 6.52 7.83
C ASP A 57 -17.93 5.08 7.50
N TYR A 58 -16.76 4.95 6.88
CA TYR A 58 -16.16 3.68 6.43
C TYR A 58 -17.05 2.89 5.46
N THR A 59 -17.83 3.59 4.65
CA THR A 59 -18.69 2.93 3.64
C THR A 59 -17.84 2.24 2.56
N ALA A 60 -18.48 1.32 1.82
CA ALA A 60 -17.84 0.65 0.69
C ALA A 60 -17.46 1.64 -0.44
N GLU A 61 -18.20 2.74 -0.57
CA GLU A 61 -17.91 3.80 -1.53
C GLU A 61 -16.71 4.63 -1.11
N GLU A 62 -16.67 5.08 0.15
CA GLU A 62 -15.51 5.77 0.71
C GLU A 62 -14.24 4.93 0.61
N SER A 63 -14.33 3.64 0.92
CA SER A 63 -13.19 2.75 0.81
C SER A 63 -12.70 2.66 -0.63
N ARG A 64 -13.60 2.55 -1.63
CA ARG A 64 -13.23 2.59 -3.05
C ARG A 64 -12.54 3.90 -3.43
N MET A 65 -13.02 5.05 -2.94
CA MET A 65 -12.38 6.34 -3.18
C MET A 65 -10.96 6.40 -2.59
N VAL A 66 -10.79 5.97 -1.34
CA VAL A 66 -9.47 5.94 -0.67
C VAL A 66 -8.49 5.03 -1.41
N TYR A 67 -8.91 3.83 -1.81
CA TYR A 67 -8.05 2.92 -2.58
C TYR A 67 -7.74 3.45 -3.99
N GLY A 68 -8.71 4.11 -4.64
CA GLY A 68 -8.48 4.77 -5.92
C GLY A 68 -7.38 5.83 -5.84
N GLU A 69 -7.48 6.71 -4.85
CA GLU A 69 -6.47 7.75 -4.57
C GLU A 69 -5.10 7.14 -4.21
N LEU A 70 -5.10 6.09 -3.38
CA LEU A 70 -3.87 5.36 -3.04
C LEU A 70 -3.15 4.83 -4.29
N PHE A 71 -3.88 4.19 -5.20
CA PHE A 71 -3.30 3.65 -6.43
C PHE A 71 -2.85 4.75 -7.39
N GLU A 72 -3.54 5.88 -7.43
CA GLU A 72 -3.12 7.02 -8.25
C GLU A 72 -1.79 7.60 -7.75
N ARG A 73 -1.66 7.82 -6.43
CA ARG A 73 -0.39 8.26 -5.83
C ARG A 73 0.74 7.25 -6.03
N ALA A 74 0.43 5.96 -5.99
CA ALA A 74 1.42 4.90 -6.23
C ALA A 74 1.96 4.96 -7.66
N ARG A 75 1.09 5.17 -8.67
CA ARG A 75 1.49 5.30 -10.08
C ARG A 75 2.39 6.50 -10.35
N GLN A 76 2.23 7.60 -9.61
CA GLN A 76 3.06 8.81 -9.76
C GLN A 76 4.48 8.69 -9.18
N THR A 77 4.78 7.60 -8.47
CA THR A 77 6.08 7.38 -7.80
C THR A 77 7.00 6.49 -8.65
N VAL A 78 6.64 6.28 -9.92
CA VAL A 78 7.28 5.37 -10.89
C VAL A 78 7.95 6.17 -11.99
#